data_AF-A0A946GBB2-F1
#
_entry.id   AF-A0A946GBB2-F1
#
_cell.length_a   1.000
_cell.length_b   1.000
_cell.length_c   1.000
_cell.angle_alpha   90.00
_cell.angle_beta   90.00
_cell.angle_gamma   90.00
#
_symmetry.space_group_name_H-M   'P 1'
#
loop_
_entity.id
_entity.type
_entity.pdbx_description
1 polymer ?
#
loop_
_entity_poly.entity_id
_entity_poly.type
_entity_poly.pdbx_seq_one_letter_code
_entity_poly.pdbx_strand_id
1 'polypeptide(L)'
;MRMFPEGLAQLTSSWKKGFLAGAAQSPKRALLNTSLWLTGGMMLMVAFTLIPFGNATFLSATLLCSFCYGFLSFFCFRLAGNFSLCTALLFPISLLFYQILFFKALLDQKKGVKATWKGRTID
;
A
#
# COMPACT_ATOMS: atom_id res chain seq x y z
N MET A 1 24.47 0.56 5.00
CA MET A 1 23.24 -0.27 5.09
C MET A 1 23.55 -1.58 5.81
N ARG A 2 23.55 -1.61 7.16
CA ARG A 2 23.97 -2.81 7.92
C ARG A 2 22.97 -3.97 7.84
N MET A 3 21.70 -3.68 7.54
CA MET A 3 20.61 -4.67 7.43
C MET A 3 20.47 -5.28 6.02
N PHE A 4 20.86 -4.54 4.97
CA PHE A 4 20.79 -4.96 3.56
C PHE A 4 22.16 -4.77 2.88
N PRO A 5 23.17 -5.58 3.23
CA PRO A 5 24.51 -5.46 2.65
C PRO A 5 24.53 -5.67 1.13
N GLU A 6 23.59 -6.44 0.57
CA GLU A 6 23.48 -6.70 -0.87
C GLU A 6 22.55 -5.71 -1.60
N GLY A 7 22.24 -4.59 -0.95
CA GLY A 7 21.55 -3.47 -1.55
C GLY A 7 20.04 -3.67 -1.76
N LEU A 8 19.50 -2.99 -2.77
CA LEU A 8 18.05 -2.84 -2.96
C LEU A 8 17.34 -4.14 -3.29
N ALA A 9 17.98 -5.06 -4.00
CA ALA A 9 17.39 -6.38 -4.30
C ALA A 9 17.08 -7.13 -3.00
N GLN A 10 18.00 -7.13 -2.04
CA GLN A 10 17.81 -7.73 -0.72
C GLN A 10 16.76 -7.01 0.12
N LEU A 11 16.66 -5.68 -0.02
CA LEU A 11 15.57 -4.91 0.58
C LEU A 11 14.21 -5.37 0.03
N THR A 12 14.05 -5.43 -1.29
CA THR A 12 12.77 -5.83 -1.90
C THR A 12 12.35 -7.25 -1.52
N SER A 13 13.29 -8.21 -1.45
CA SER A 13 12.97 -9.58 -1.04
C SER A 13 12.60 -9.68 0.44
N SER A 14 13.20 -8.86 1.30
CA SER A 14 12.83 -8.74 2.72
C SER A 14 11.40 -8.23 2.89
N TRP A 15 11.04 -7.20 2.14
CA TRP A 15 9.71 -6.60 2.19
C TRP A 15 8.66 -7.55 1.61
N LYS A 16 8.97 -8.25 0.52
CA LYS A 16 8.11 -9.30 -0.06
C LYS A 16 7.83 -10.41 0.95
N LYS A 17 8.85 -10.87 1.67
CA LYS A 17 8.69 -11.84 2.76
C LYS A 17 7.77 -11.30 3.85
N GLY A 18 8.04 -10.11 4.37
CA GLY A 18 7.26 -9.50 5.44
C GLY A 18 5.79 -9.34 5.04
N PHE A 19 5.55 -8.96 3.78
CA PHE A 19 4.22 -8.83 3.23
C PHE A 19 3.47 -10.16 3.15
N LEU A 20 4.08 -11.20 2.55
CA LEU A 20 3.44 -12.53 2.42
C LEU A 20 3.19 -13.19 3.79
N ALA A 21 4.19 -13.15 4.68
CA ALA A 21 4.05 -13.68 6.03
C ALA A 21 3.00 -12.90 6.84
N GLY A 22 3.00 -11.56 6.72
CA GLY A 22 2.00 -10.70 7.34
C GLY A 22 0.60 -10.98 6.81
N ALA A 23 0.43 -11.20 5.50
CA ALA A 23 -0.84 -11.56 4.91
C ALA A 23 -1.32 -12.96 5.37
N ALA A 24 -0.44 -13.94 5.44
CA ALA A 24 -0.80 -15.29 5.88
C ALA A 24 -1.21 -15.36 7.36
N GLN A 25 -0.59 -14.53 8.21
CA GLN A 25 -0.82 -14.54 9.67
C GLN A 25 -1.87 -13.52 10.12
N SER A 26 -2.32 -12.62 9.24
CA SER A 26 -3.33 -11.61 9.59
C SER A 26 -4.75 -12.19 9.58
N PRO A 27 -5.63 -11.75 10.50
CA PRO A 27 -7.04 -12.07 10.42
C PRO A 27 -7.65 -11.63 9.09
N LYS A 28 -8.44 -12.49 8.44
CA LYS A 28 -9.07 -12.19 7.13
C LYS A 28 -9.83 -10.86 7.12
N ARG A 29 -10.48 -10.50 8.23
CA ARG A 29 -11.18 -9.22 8.39
C ARG A 29 -10.24 -8.02 8.33
N ALA A 30 -9.08 -8.12 8.98
CA ALA A 30 -8.08 -7.05 8.95
C ALA A 30 -7.54 -6.84 7.53
N LEU A 31 -7.25 -7.93 6.82
CA LEU A 31 -6.82 -7.87 5.41
C LEU A 31 -7.88 -7.28 4.49
N LEU A 32 -9.14 -7.67 4.67
CA LEU A 32 -10.24 -7.10 3.88
C LEU A 32 -10.38 -5.61 4.13
N ASN A 33 -10.37 -5.18 5.40
CA ASN A 33 -10.52 -3.77 5.76
C ASN A 33 -9.37 -2.90 5.23
N THR A 34 -8.12 -3.37 5.35
CA THR A 34 -6.96 -2.63 4.81
C THR A 34 -6.98 -2.60 3.28
N SER A 35 -7.39 -3.69 2.63
CA SER A 35 -7.52 -3.73 1.17
C SER A 35 -8.63 -2.80 0.67
N LEU A 36 -9.78 -2.77 1.35
CA LEU A 36 -10.89 -1.86 1.03
C LEU A 36 -10.48 -0.40 1.23
N TRP A 37 -9.79 -0.09 2.33
CA TRP A 37 -9.28 1.24 2.59
C TRP A 37 -8.31 1.71 1.50
N LEU A 38 -7.33 0.90 1.14
CA LEU A 38 -6.39 1.21 0.05
C LEU A 38 -7.09 1.39 -1.31
N THR A 39 -8.07 0.53 -1.61
CA THR A 39 -8.88 0.64 -2.83
C THR A 39 -9.66 1.96 -2.86
N GLY A 40 -10.22 2.39 -1.72
CA GLY A 40 -10.89 3.69 -1.59
C GLY A 40 -9.97 4.86 -1.96
N GLY A 41 -8.72 4.84 -1.49
CA GLY A 41 -7.72 5.85 -1.87
C GLY A 41 -7.41 5.86 -3.37
N MET A 42 -7.30 4.69 -4.00
CA MET A 42 -7.10 4.59 -5.46
C MET A 42 -8.31 5.12 -6.25
N MET A 43 -9.52 4.75 -5.84
CA MET A 43 -10.76 5.21 -6.49
C MET A 43 -10.92 6.73 -6.36
N LEU A 44 -10.49 7.30 -5.24
CA LEU A 44 -10.49 8.75 -5.06
C LEU A 44 -9.54 9.45 -6.06
N MET A 45 -8.35 8.89 -6.32
CA MET A 45 -7.43 9.42 -7.34
C MET A 45 -8.06 9.38 -8.74
N VAL A 46 -8.78 8.30 -9.07
CA VAL A 46 -9.55 8.19 -10.32
C VAL A 46 -10.69 9.21 -10.36
N ALA A 47 -11.41 9.42 -9.25
CA ALA A 47 -12.48 10.41 -9.19
C ALA A 47 -11.95 11.83 -9.46
N PHE A 48 -10.78 12.18 -8.91
CA PHE A 48 -10.13 13.46 -9.18
C PHE A 48 -9.79 13.68 -10.66
N THR A 49 -9.33 12.65 -11.38
CA THR A 49 -9.03 12.78 -12.82
C THR A 49 -10.28 12.90 -13.68
N LEU A 50 -11.43 12.43 -13.18
CA LEU A 50 -12.72 12.50 -13.87
C LEU A 50 -13.51 13.78 -13.61
N ILE A 51 -13.05 14.67 -12.71
CA ILE A 51 -13.73 15.95 -12.40
C ILE A 51 -14.10 16.77 -13.65
N PRO A 52 -13.24 16.93 -14.68
CA PRO A 52 -13.58 17.70 -15.87
C PRO A 52 -14.77 17.15 -16.68
N PHE A 53 -15.11 15.88 -16.48
CA PHE A 53 -16.21 15.19 -17.16
C PHE A 53 -17.46 15.06 -16.26
N GLY A 54 -17.39 15.52 -15.01
CA GLY A 54 -18.46 15.40 -14.02
C GLY A 54 -19.37 16.63 -13.93
N ASN A 55 -20.49 16.47 -13.23
CA ASN A 55 -21.38 17.57 -12.86
C ASN A 55 -21.03 18.15 -11.48
N ALA A 56 -21.73 19.21 -11.05
CA ALA A 56 -21.52 19.83 -9.74
C ALA A 56 -21.72 18.84 -8.57
N THR A 57 -22.67 17.92 -8.69
CA THR A 57 -22.90 16.86 -7.70
C THR A 57 -21.70 15.93 -7.59
N PHE A 58 -21.11 15.50 -8.71
CA PHE A 58 -19.92 14.67 -8.75
C PHE A 58 -18.73 15.36 -8.10
N LEU A 59 -18.53 16.66 -8.36
CA LEU A 59 -17.50 17.45 -7.70
C LEU A 59 -17.71 17.50 -6.18
N SER A 60 -18.92 17.83 -5.73
CA SER A 60 -19.23 17.89 -4.29
C SER A 60 -19.05 16.54 -3.59
N ALA A 61 -19.46 15.44 -4.22
CA ALA A 61 -19.30 14.09 -3.71
C ALA A 61 -17.82 13.72 -3.62
N THR A 62 -17.04 14.00 -4.67
CA THR A 62 -15.59 13.74 -4.70
C THR A 62 -14.86 14.50 -3.59
N LEU A 63 -15.18 15.79 -3.40
CA LEU A 63 -14.58 16.60 -2.34
C LEU A 63 -14.97 16.11 -0.94
N LEU A 64 -16.25 15.75 -0.72
CA LEU A 64 -16.72 15.20 0.55
C LEU A 64 -16.04 13.86 0.86
N CYS A 65 -16.00 12.93 -0.10
CA CYS A 65 -15.29 11.66 0.04
C CYS A 65 -13.80 11.87 0.31
N SER A 66 -13.16 12.84 -0.37
CA SER A 66 -11.76 13.20 -0.12
C SER A 66 -11.53 13.69 1.30
N PHE A 67 -12.43 14.54 1.81
CA PHE A 67 -12.35 15.04 3.18
C PHE A 67 -12.50 13.91 4.20
N CYS A 68 -13.54 13.07 4.06
CA CYS A 68 -13.76 11.92 4.94
C CYS A 68 -12.59 10.94 4.91
N TYR A 69 -12.04 10.65 3.72
CA TYR A 69 -10.89 9.77 3.56
C TYR A 69 -9.61 10.35 4.19
N GLY A 70 -9.37 11.65 4.00
CA GLY A 70 -8.27 12.37 4.64
C GLY A 70 -8.36 12.34 6.15
N PHE A 71 -9.56 12.57 6.70
CA PHE A 71 -9.84 12.49 8.14
C PHE A 71 -9.57 11.09 8.69
N LEU A 72 -10.11 10.04 8.06
CA LEU A 72 -9.83 8.64 8.42
C LEU A 72 -8.33 8.34 8.42
N SER A 73 -7.64 8.75 7.34
CA SER A 73 -6.20 8.51 7.17
C SER A 73 -5.38 9.22 8.24
N PHE A 74 -5.78 10.41 8.67
CA PHE A 74 -5.13 11.15 9.74
C PHE A 74 -5.13 10.36 11.07
N PHE A 75 -6.27 9.76 11.47
CA PHE A 75 -6.31 8.89 12.66
C PHE A 75 -5.39 7.68 12.52
N CYS A 76 -5.43 7.02 11.36
CA CYS A 76 -4.58 5.86 11.10
C CYS A 76 -3.09 6.21 11.17
N PHE A 77 -2.69 7.36 10.61
CA PHE A 77 -1.30 7.81 10.63
C PHE A 77 -0.84 8.16 12.05
N ARG A 78 -1.68 8.82 12.84
CA ARG A 78 -1.37 9.13 14.26
C ARG A 78 -1.23 7.87 15.10
N LEU A 79 -1.98 6.81 14.79
CA LEU A 79 -1.82 5.51 15.44
C LEU A 79 -0.52 4.80 15.02
N ALA A 80 -0.14 4.91 13.75
CA ALA A 80 1.05 4.24 13.21
C ALA A 80 2.37 4.95 13.56
N GLY A 81 2.35 6.25 13.87
CA GLY A 81 3.52 6.97 14.38
C GLY A 81 3.54 8.47 14.07
N ASN A 82 4.70 9.10 14.25
CA ASN A 82 4.91 10.52 13.95
C ASN A 82 5.54 10.69 12.57
N PHE A 83 4.71 10.72 11.52
CA PHE A 83 5.18 10.92 10.15
C PHE A 83 5.54 12.39 9.88
N SER A 84 6.71 12.63 9.30
CA SER A 84 7.13 13.97 8.89
C SER A 84 6.40 14.45 7.63
N LEU A 85 6.32 15.76 7.43
CA LEU A 85 5.74 16.36 6.23
C LEU A 85 6.41 15.88 4.93
N CYS A 86 7.73 15.66 4.94
CA CYS A 86 8.45 15.09 3.80
C CYS A 86 7.97 13.68 3.46
N THR A 87 7.64 12.86 4.46
CA THR A 87 7.08 11.52 4.25
C THR A 87 5.70 11.61 3.61
N ALA A 88 4.90 12.61 4.01
CA ALA A 88 3.62 12.89 3.39
C ALA A 88 3.78 13.36 1.93
N LEU A 89 4.75 14.21 1.59
CA LEU A 89 4.95 14.66 0.21
C LEU A 89 5.49 13.55 -0.72
N LEU A 90 6.36 12.68 -0.20
CA LEU A 90 6.92 11.55 -0.95
C LEU A 90 6.04 10.29 -0.91
N PHE A 91 4.82 10.38 -0.38
CA PHE A 91 3.88 9.25 -0.32
C PHE A 91 3.65 8.56 -1.67
N PRO A 92 3.61 9.25 -2.84
CA PRO A 92 3.35 8.58 -4.11
C PRO A 92 4.46 7.59 -4.47
N ILE A 93 5.71 7.88 -4.10
CA ILE A 93 6.87 7.01 -4.33
C ILE A 93 6.72 5.73 -3.49
N SER A 94 6.41 5.88 -2.20
CA SER A 94 6.17 4.75 -1.30
C SER A 94 4.98 3.89 -1.73
N LEU A 95 3.92 4.54 -2.23
CA LEU A 95 2.72 3.87 -2.74
C LEU A 95 3.02 3.07 -4.01
N LEU A 96 3.76 3.64 -4.96
CA LEU A 96 4.19 2.93 -6.17
C LEU A 96 5.10 1.75 -5.84
N PHE A 97 6.06 1.94 -4.93
CA PHE A 97 6.91 0.85 -4.43
C PHE A 97 6.07 -0.30 -3.84
N TYR A 98 5.10 0.03 -2.98
CA TYR A 98 4.17 -0.95 -2.43
C TYR A 98 3.37 -1.66 -3.52
N GLN A 99 2.86 -0.93 -4.51
CA GLN A 99 2.02 -1.51 -5.56
C GLN A 99 2.81 -2.50 -6.45
N ILE A 100 4.04 -2.13 -6.83
CA ILE A 100 4.93 -3.00 -7.59
C ILE A 100 5.25 -4.25 -6.77
N LEU A 101 5.56 -4.09 -5.49
CA LEU A 101 5.87 -5.20 -4.59
C LEU A 101 4.67 -6.13 -4.41
N PHE A 102 3.46 -5.58 -4.26
CA PHE A 102 2.21 -6.31 -4.14
C PHE A 102 1.92 -7.17 -5.37
N PHE A 103 1.93 -6.56 -6.57
CA PHE A 103 1.67 -7.30 -7.80
C PHE A 103 2.74 -8.35 -8.06
N LYS A 104 4.02 -8.04 -7.81
CA LYS A 104 5.10 -9.02 -7.92
C LYS A 104 4.89 -10.19 -6.96
N ALA A 105 4.53 -9.92 -5.71
CA ALA A 105 4.24 -10.96 -4.72
C ALA A 105 3.06 -11.85 -5.15
N LEU A 106 1.98 -11.27 -5.67
CA LEU A 106 0.84 -12.00 -6.20
C LEU A 106 1.19 -12.86 -7.41
N LEU A 107 1.97 -12.33 -8.35
CA LEU A 107 2.41 -13.07 -9.54
C LEU A 107 3.32 -14.22 -9.16
N ASP A 108 4.28 -13.98 -8.26
CA ASP A 108 5.18 -15.02 -7.74
C ASP A 108 4.38 -16.12 -7.03
N GLN A 109 3.41 -15.75 -6.19
CA GLN A 109 2.53 -16.70 -5.51
C GLN A 109 1.71 -17.53 -6.50
N LYS A 110 1.10 -16.91 -7.52
CA LYS A 110 0.34 -17.63 -8.57
C LYS A 110 1.22 -18.57 -9.39
N LYS A 111 2.49 -18.24 -9.59
CA LYS A 111 3.47 -19.06 -10.31
C LYS A 111 4.11 -20.14 -9.42
N GLY A 112 3.76 -20.22 -8.13
CA GLY A 112 4.37 -21.15 -7.18
C GLY A 112 5.85 -20.85 -6.89
N VAL A 113 6.30 -19.62 -7.14
CA VAL A 113 7.69 -19.21 -6.91
C VAL A 113 7.90 -19.08 -5.40
N LYS A 114 8.63 -20.04 -4.82
CA LYS A 114 9.02 -20.01 -3.41
C LYS A 114 9.95 -18.82 -3.15
N ALA A 115 9.68 -18.07 -2.09
CA ALA A 115 10.49 -16.92 -1.73
C ALA A 115 11.76 -17.40 -1.00
N THR A 116 12.95 -17.17 -1.56
CA THR A 116 14.21 -17.46 -0.90
C THR A 116 14.69 -16.26 -0.08
N TRP A 117 14.96 -16.45 1.21
CA TRP A 117 15.47 -15.42 2.11
C TRP A 117 16.67 -15.94 2.91
N LYS A 118 17.83 -15.28 2.77
CA LYS A 118 19.09 -15.68 3.43
C LYS A 118 19.37 -17.19 3.31
N GLY A 119 19.22 -17.73 2.10
CA GLY A 119 19.45 -19.15 1.79
C GLY A 119 18.32 -20.12 2.20
N ARG A 120 17.22 -19.65 2.79
CA ARG A 120 16.06 -20.50 3.15
C ARG A 120 14.90 -20.28 2.20
N THR A 121 14.31 -21.35 1.67
CA THR A 121 13.01 -21.30 1.00
C THR A 121 11.94 -21.07 2.05
N ILE A 122 11.10 -20.06 1.82
CA ILE A 122 9.91 -19.78 2.62
C ILE A 122 8.75 -20.31 1.79
N ASP A 123 8.06 -21.29 2.35
CA ASP A 123 6.80 -21.82 1.83
C ASP A 123 5.63 -20.88 2.11
#